data_AF-A0AAW1LWL6-F1
#
_entry.id   AF-A0AAW1LWL6-F1
#
_cell.length_a   1.000
_cell.length_b   1.000
_cell.length_c   1.000
_cell.angle_alpha   90.00
_cell.angle_beta   90.00
_cell.angle_gamma   90.00
#
_symmetry.space_group_name_H-M   'P 1'
#
loop_
_entity.id
_entity.type
_entity.pdbx_description
1 polymer ?
#
loop_
_entity_poly.entity_id
_entity_poly.type
_entity_poly.pdbx_seq_one_letter_code
_entity_poly.pdbx_strand_id
1 'polypeptide(L)'
;MPLTITRRYNDYIKASIEEIQKVKVKFFGDTAGNNAIQTELRNQLRAIDSISDHLRINTTAYNETYNKLTNMLKPVLNSRRQTLSKIQGQILRSKIQILEQIGNLYKEASYTKVSYAIFYINFLLRRLVENEQRMTGQEVNDYTLELKRLRRILQLSTIVEKFPHAQERIVYINLKKKLFSFKAYNVNDDGIIKQDLNNLAKELGGGLIVTDIKNWVED
;
A
#
# COMPACT_ATOMS: atom_id res chain seq x y z
N MET A 1 32.52 52.42 22.04
CA MET A 1 32.60 50.96 22.25
C MET A 1 31.44 50.26 21.52
N PRO A 2 31.62 49.74 20.29
CA PRO A 2 30.55 49.04 19.54
C PRO A 2 30.76 47.51 19.41
N LEU A 3 31.95 46.99 19.69
CA LEU A 3 32.37 45.62 19.34
C LEU A 3 31.62 44.48 20.06
N THR A 4 31.15 44.70 21.29
CA THR A 4 30.46 43.68 22.10
C THR A 4 29.03 43.41 21.63
N ILE A 5 28.35 44.42 21.08
CA ILE A 5 26.97 44.30 20.56
C ILE A 5 26.97 43.49 19.26
N THR A 6 27.94 43.75 18.38
CA THR A 6 28.10 43.03 17.12
C THR A 6 28.45 41.56 17.33
N ARG A 7 29.23 41.25 18.38
CA ARG A 7 29.60 39.86 18.73
C ARG A 7 28.39 39.08 19.24
N ARG A 8 27.62 39.64 20.18
CA ARG A 8 26.38 39.03 20.68
C ARG A 8 25.36 38.81 19.57
N TYR A 9 25.16 39.78 18.68
CA TYR A 9 24.26 39.64 17.53
C TYR A 9 24.68 38.51 16.59
N ASN A 10 25.99 38.38 16.31
CA ASN A 10 26.53 37.29 15.50
C ASN A 10 26.30 35.92 16.17
N ASP A 11 26.46 35.84 17.50
CA ASP A 11 26.20 34.61 18.26
C ASP A 11 24.71 34.21 18.20
N TYR A 12 23.79 35.17 18.30
CA TYR A 12 22.34 34.93 18.13
C TYR A 12 22.00 34.41 16.72
N ILE A 13 22.60 34.98 15.68
CA ILE A 13 22.38 34.51 14.29
C ILE A 13 22.88 33.08 14.13
N LYS A 14 24.07 32.76 14.64
CA LYS A 14 24.63 31.39 14.56
C LYS A 14 23.73 30.38 15.27
N ALA A 15 23.30 30.67 16.49
CA ALA A 15 22.38 29.82 17.24
C ALA A 15 21.06 29.58 16.47
N SER A 16 20.49 30.65 15.90
CA SER A 16 19.26 30.56 15.10
C SER A 16 19.43 29.70 13.84
N ILE A 17 20.56 29.83 13.14
CA ILE A 17 20.88 29.01 11.96
C ILE A 17 21.02 27.54 12.34
N GLU A 18 21.70 27.24 13.46
CA GLU A 18 21.86 25.87 13.96
C GLU A 18 20.52 25.24 14.34
N GLU A 19 19.62 25.98 15.00
CA GLU A 19 18.28 25.50 15.31
C GLU A 19 17.47 25.21 14.05
N ILE A 20 17.50 26.10 13.06
CA ILE A 20 16.85 25.89 11.76
C ILE A 20 17.41 24.65 11.06
N GLN A 21 18.73 24.44 11.10
CA GLN A 21 19.37 23.25 10.54
C GLN A 21 18.92 21.97 11.25
N LYS A 22 18.87 21.97 12.59
CA LYS A 22 18.38 20.83 13.38
C LYS A 22 16.94 20.48 13.03
N VAL A 23 16.06 21.48 12.90
CA VAL A 23 14.68 21.28 12.46
C VAL A 23 14.64 20.70 11.04
N LYS A 24 15.42 21.26 10.11
CA LYS A 24 15.48 20.74 8.73
C LYS A 24 15.93 19.28 8.67
N VAL A 25 16.99 18.91 9.40
CA VAL A 25 17.47 17.52 9.45
C VAL A 25 16.42 16.61 10.09
N LYS A 26 15.73 17.06 11.14
CA LYS A 26 14.67 16.28 11.79
C LYS A 26 13.54 15.89 10.82
N PHE A 27 13.10 16.82 9.98
CA PHE A 27 11.97 16.62 9.07
C PHE A 27 12.37 16.08 7.69
N PHE A 28 13.47 16.57 7.11
CA PHE A 28 13.88 16.22 5.76
C PHE A 28 14.99 15.16 5.71
N GLY A 29 15.59 14.82 6.85
CA GLY A 29 16.74 13.90 6.91
C GLY A 29 18.04 14.55 6.45
N ASP A 30 19.14 13.81 6.62
CA ASP A 30 20.41 14.13 5.97
C ASP A 30 20.55 13.38 4.64
N THR A 31 21.50 13.82 3.80
CA THR A 31 21.69 13.26 2.46
C THR A 31 22.08 11.78 2.47
N ALA A 32 22.85 11.33 3.47
CA ALA A 32 23.33 9.94 3.52
C ALA A 32 22.17 8.99 3.88
N GLY A 33 21.40 9.31 4.92
CA GLY A 33 20.23 8.57 5.34
C GLY A 33 19.15 8.54 4.25
N ASN A 34 18.93 9.66 3.57
CA ASN A 34 17.99 9.75 2.45
C ASN A 34 18.39 8.85 1.26
N ASN A 35 19.68 8.81 0.90
CA ASN A 35 20.17 7.91 -0.15
C ASN A 35 20.06 6.42 0.25
N ALA A 36 20.27 6.11 1.54
CA ALA A 36 20.12 4.76 2.07
C ALA A 36 18.66 4.30 1.95
N ILE A 37 17.70 5.11 2.42
CA ILE A 37 16.26 4.84 2.26
C ILE A 37 15.90 4.68 0.79
N GLN A 38 16.37 5.57 -0.09
CA GLN A 38 16.09 5.47 -1.52
C GLN A 38 16.61 4.16 -2.13
N THR A 39 17.77 3.68 -1.70
CA THR A 39 18.35 2.41 -2.16
C THR A 39 17.56 1.22 -1.64
N GLU A 40 17.21 1.23 -0.35
CA GLU A 40 16.37 0.23 0.29
C GLU A 40 15.02 0.08 -0.44
N LEU A 41 14.31 1.19 -0.65
CA LEU A 41 13.01 1.20 -1.32
C LEU A 41 13.10 0.73 -2.77
N ARG A 42 14.18 1.03 -3.49
CA ARG A 42 14.40 0.48 -4.84
C ARG A 42 14.58 -1.03 -4.83
N ASN A 43 15.31 -1.56 -3.84
CA ASN A 43 15.54 -2.99 -3.73
C ASN A 43 14.24 -3.72 -3.37
N GLN A 44 13.44 -3.17 -2.44
CA GLN A 44 12.10 -3.68 -2.12
C GLN A 44 11.20 -3.67 -3.36
N LEU A 45 11.13 -2.56 -4.09
CA LEU A 45 10.30 -2.45 -5.29
C LEU A 45 10.70 -3.48 -6.36
N ARG A 46 12.00 -3.70 -6.57
CA ARG A 46 12.50 -4.75 -7.48
C ARG A 46 12.14 -6.17 -7.02
N ALA A 47 12.20 -6.43 -5.72
CA ALA A 47 11.81 -7.72 -5.16
C ALA A 47 10.31 -7.99 -5.33
N ILE A 48 9.48 -6.95 -5.24
CA ILE A 48 8.03 -7.05 -5.53
C ILE A 48 7.80 -7.40 -7.00
N ASP A 49 8.55 -6.79 -7.91
CA ASP A 49 8.39 -7.03 -9.35
C ASP A 49 8.65 -8.49 -9.73
N SER A 50 9.69 -9.09 -9.15
CA SER A 50 10.06 -10.47 -9.44
C SER A 50 9.02 -11.50 -8.95
N ILE A 51 8.20 -11.15 -7.97
CA ILE A 51 7.13 -12.03 -7.45
C ILE A 51 5.75 -11.73 -8.02
N SER A 52 5.62 -10.65 -8.80
CA SER A 52 4.33 -10.09 -9.26
C SER A 52 4.07 -10.32 -10.76
N ASP A 53 4.76 -11.26 -11.41
CA ASP A 53 4.59 -11.55 -12.85
C ASP A 53 3.13 -11.79 -13.25
N HIS A 54 2.38 -12.53 -12.43
CA HIS A 54 0.96 -12.77 -12.68
C HIS A 54 0.12 -11.51 -12.55
N LEU A 55 0.41 -10.61 -11.60
CA LEU A 55 -0.27 -9.31 -11.54
C LEU A 55 0.05 -8.50 -12.78
N ARG A 56 1.33 -8.41 -13.15
CA ARG A 56 1.80 -7.65 -14.31
C ARG A 56 1.09 -8.04 -15.60
N ILE A 57 0.85 -9.34 -15.82
CA ILE A 57 0.16 -9.85 -17.00
C ILE A 57 -1.34 -9.53 -16.95
N ASN A 58 -1.97 -9.63 -15.78
CA ASN A 58 -3.43 -9.54 -15.65
C ASN A 58 -3.95 -8.15 -15.31
N THR A 59 -3.09 -7.20 -14.93
CA THR A 59 -3.48 -5.86 -14.47
C THR A 59 -2.71 -4.79 -15.22
N THR A 60 -3.43 -3.97 -15.99
CA THR A 60 -2.82 -2.85 -16.72
C THR A 60 -2.31 -1.77 -15.77
N ALA A 61 -2.99 -1.57 -14.63
CA ALA A 61 -2.61 -0.58 -13.63
C ALA A 61 -1.31 -0.92 -12.89
N TYR A 62 -0.86 -2.18 -12.88
CA TYR A 62 0.38 -2.57 -12.20
C TYR A 62 1.60 -1.92 -12.84
N ASN A 63 1.74 -2.00 -14.17
CA ASN A 63 2.87 -1.39 -14.86
C ASN A 63 2.92 0.13 -14.66
N GLU A 64 1.76 0.79 -14.73
CA GLU A 64 1.66 2.23 -14.45
C GLU A 64 2.11 2.58 -13.03
N THR A 65 1.62 1.81 -12.05
CA THR A 65 1.96 1.97 -10.62
C THR A 65 3.44 1.75 -10.37
N TYR A 66 3.98 0.64 -10.87
CA TYR A 66 5.39 0.27 -10.75
C TYR A 66 6.31 1.33 -11.37
N ASN A 67 5.99 1.79 -12.59
CA ASN A 67 6.76 2.80 -13.28
C ASN A 67 6.74 4.15 -12.53
N LYS A 68 5.59 4.57 -12.00
CA LYS A 68 5.49 5.79 -11.19
C LYS A 68 6.32 5.70 -9.91
N LEU A 69 6.23 4.60 -9.16
CA LEU A 69 7.04 4.36 -7.96
C LEU A 69 8.54 4.33 -8.27
N THR A 70 8.92 3.67 -9.36
CA THR A 70 10.31 3.62 -9.84
C THR A 70 10.81 5.02 -10.21
N ASN A 71 10.00 5.82 -10.89
CA ASN A 71 10.34 7.19 -11.28
C ASN A 71 10.53 8.10 -10.06
N MET A 72 9.66 8.01 -9.06
CA MET A 72 9.80 8.76 -7.79
C MET A 72 11.07 8.37 -7.02
N LEU A 73 11.56 7.14 -7.20
CA LEU A 73 12.79 6.67 -6.61
C LEU A 73 14.04 7.00 -7.43
N LYS A 74 14.00 7.63 -8.60
CA LYS A 74 15.22 7.93 -9.39
C LYS A 74 16.13 8.94 -8.67
N PRO A 75 17.47 8.76 -8.73
CA PRO A 75 18.41 9.67 -8.06
C PRO A 75 18.61 10.97 -8.86
N VAL A 76 18.28 10.91 -10.15
CA VAL A 76 18.31 12.02 -11.10
C VAL A 76 17.02 11.96 -11.89
N LEU A 77 16.28 13.05 -11.89
CA LEU A 77 15.07 13.24 -12.69
C LEU A 77 15.25 14.52 -13.51
N ASN A 78 15.01 14.45 -14.82
CA ASN A 78 15.19 15.59 -15.74
C ASN A 78 16.55 16.28 -15.59
N SER A 79 17.63 15.48 -15.53
CA SER A 79 19.02 15.93 -15.38
C SER A 79 19.33 16.69 -14.08
N ARG A 80 18.45 16.65 -13.08
CA ARG A 80 18.66 17.25 -11.76
C ARG A 80 18.76 16.16 -10.69
N ARG A 81 19.73 16.29 -9.79
CA ARG A 81 19.86 15.41 -8.63
C ARG A 81 18.62 15.56 -7.74
N GLN A 82 17.93 14.45 -7.49
CA GLN A 82 16.75 14.38 -6.65
C GLN A 82 17.13 13.61 -5.40
N THR A 83 17.28 14.32 -4.28
CA THR A 83 17.45 13.69 -2.98
C THR A 83 16.06 13.51 -2.38
N LEU A 84 15.68 12.26 -2.15
CA LEU A 84 14.42 11.91 -1.50
C LEU A 84 14.44 12.49 -0.08
N SER A 85 13.49 13.31 0.33
CA SER A 85 13.42 13.71 1.74
C SER A 85 12.93 12.56 2.62
N LYS A 86 13.22 12.61 3.92
CA LYS A 86 12.71 11.64 4.90
C LYS A 86 11.17 11.48 4.82
N ILE A 87 10.42 12.57 4.70
CA ILE A 87 8.95 12.55 4.53
C ILE A 87 8.56 11.82 3.24
N GLN A 88 9.20 12.15 2.12
CA GLN A 88 8.93 11.47 0.84
C GLN A 88 9.28 9.98 0.91
N GLY A 89 10.36 9.63 1.64
CA GLY A 89 10.73 8.25 1.91
C GLY A 89 9.65 7.48 2.66
N GLN A 90 9.06 8.07 3.70
CA GLN A 90 7.95 7.43 4.42
C GLN A 90 6.73 7.22 3.53
N ILE A 91 6.35 8.23 2.73
CA ILE A 91 5.22 8.12 1.79
C ILE A 91 5.46 6.99 0.76
N LEU A 92 6.66 6.93 0.18
CA LEU A 92 7.00 5.88 -0.78
C LEU A 92 7.05 4.50 -0.12
N ARG A 93 7.57 4.41 1.11
CA ARG A 93 7.58 3.17 1.88
C ARG A 93 6.16 2.62 2.05
N SER A 94 5.21 3.44 2.52
CA SER A 94 3.82 3.01 2.68
C SER A 94 3.20 2.54 1.36
N LYS A 95 3.47 3.24 0.25
CA LYS A 95 2.95 2.82 -1.07
C LYS A 95 3.55 1.50 -1.55
N ILE A 96 4.86 1.31 -1.36
CA ILE A 96 5.56 0.08 -1.74
C ILE A 96 5.05 -1.09 -0.91
N GLN A 97 4.86 -0.90 0.41
CA GLN A 97 4.27 -1.91 1.28
C GLN A 97 2.85 -2.30 0.84
N ILE A 98 2.00 -1.32 0.49
CA ILE A 98 0.65 -1.62 -0.03
C ILE A 98 0.71 -2.42 -1.34
N LEU A 99 1.60 -2.03 -2.27
CA LEU A 99 1.79 -2.77 -3.52
C LEU A 99 2.26 -4.21 -3.26
N GLU A 100 3.21 -4.40 -2.34
CA GLU A 100 3.68 -5.72 -1.91
C GLU A 100 2.52 -6.58 -1.37
N GLN A 101 1.67 -6.01 -0.52
CA GLN A 101 0.54 -6.74 0.05
C GLN A 101 -0.50 -7.13 -1.00
N ILE A 102 -0.78 -6.27 -1.98
CA ILE A 102 -1.62 -6.63 -3.13
C ILE A 102 -1.01 -7.83 -3.87
N GLY A 103 0.30 -7.80 -4.12
CA GLY A 103 1.07 -8.91 -4.70
C GLY A 103 0.94 -10.21 -3.94
N ASN A 104 1.20 -10.15 -2.64
CA ASN A 104 1.14 -11.31 -1.75
C ASN A 104 -0.27 -11.91 -1.66
N LEU A 105 -1.30 -11.08 -1.52
CA LEU A 105 -2.69 -11.56 -1.49
C LEU A 105 -3.07 -12.26 -2.79
N TYR A 106 -2.70 -11.69 -3.94
CA TYR A 106 -3.00 -12.29 -5.24
C TYR A 106 -2.26 -13.63 -5.44
N LYS A 107 -1.01 -13.72 -4.95
CA LYS A 107 -0.22 -14.96 -4.95
C LYS A 107 -0.79 -16.02 -4.00
N GLU A 108 -1.19 -15.66 -2.79
CA GLU A 108 -1.82 -16.58 -1.82
C GLU A 108 -3.09 -17.22 -2.39
N ALA A 109 -3.85 -16.45 -3.18
CA ALA A 109 -5.03 -16.93 -3.90
C ALA A 109 -4.70 -17.79 -5.13
N SER A 110 -3.46 -18.27 -5.30
CA SER A 110 -3.01 -19.07 -6.44
C SER A 110 -3.37 -18.44 -7.80
N TYR A 111 -3.37 -17.11 -7.86
CA TYR A 111 -3.71 -16.34 -9.05
C TYR A 111 -5.10 -16.64 -9.63
N THR A 112 -6.09 -16.91 -8.76
CA THR A 112 -7.49 -17.08 -9.17
C THR A 112 -7.90 -15.99 -10.16
N LYS A 113 -8.29 -16.39 -11.37
CA LYS A 113 -8.54 -15.50 -12.52
C LYS A 113 -9.93 -14.85 -12.51
N VAL A 114 -10.49 -14.58 -11.33
CA VAL A 114 -11.82 -13.97 -11.26
C VAL A 114 -11.73 -12.51 -11.67
N SER A 115 -12.43 -12.16 -12.74
CA SER A 115 -12.46 -10.82 -13.36
C SER A 115 -12.74 -9.69 -12.35
N TYR A 116 -13.59 -9.95 -11.36
CA TYR A 116 -13.92 -8.98 -10.32
C TYR A 116 -12.75 -8.67 -9.38
N ALA A 117 -11.93 -9.67 -9.02
CA ALA A 117 -10.75 -9.45 -8.20
C ALA A 117 -9.72 -8.59 -8.94
N ILE A 118 -9.49 -8.88 -10.23
CA ILE A 118 -8.61 -8.09 -11.10
C ILE A 118 -9.10 -6.64 -11.24
N PHE A 119 -10.42 -6.44 -11.43
CA PHE A 119 -11.00 -5.10 -11.50
C PHE A 119 -10.75 -4.30 -10.21
N TYR A 120 -10.97 -4.93 -9.06
CA TYR A 120 -10.78 -4.28 -7.77
C TYR A 120 -9.30 -4.01 -7.47
N ILE A 121 -8.40 -4.92 -7.84
CA ILE A 121 -6.95 -4.68 -7.78
C ILE A 121 -6.55 -3.47 -8.64
N ASN A 122 -7.04 -3.37 -9.88
CA ASN A 122 -6.77 -2.21 -10.74
C ASN A 122 -7.27 -0.91 -10.11
N PHE A 123 -8.42 -0.93 -9.45
CA PHE A 123 -8.94 0.23 -8.70
C PHE A 123 -7.98 0.65 -7.58
N LEU A 124 -7.54 -0.28 -6.73
CA LEU A 124 -6.60 0.01 -5.64
C LEU A 124 -5.26 0.54 -6.17
N LEU A 125 -4.71 -0.07 -7.21
CA LEU A 125 -3.45 0.34 -7.81
C LEU A 125 -3.53 1.76 -8.39
N ARG A 126 -4.59 2.09 -9.12
CA ARG A 126 -4.80 3.45 -9.66
C ARG A 126 -4.89 4.49 -8.55
N ARG A 127 -5.64 4.19 -7.49
CA ARG A 127 -5.81 5.08 -6.35
C ARG A 127 -4.48 5.28 -5.60
N LEU A 128 -3.60 4.29 -5.57
CA LEU A 128 -2.34 4.32 -4.81
C LEU A 128 -1.36 5.37 -5.34
N VAL A 129 -1.41 5.61 -6.65
CA VAL A 129 -0.52 6.52 -7.39
C VAL A 129 -1.26 7.70 -7.99
N GLU A 130 -2.47 7.99 -7.54
CA GLU A 130 -3.24 9.16 -7.97
C GLU A 130 -2.58 10.45 -7.46
N ASN A 131 -2.14 10.48 -6.20
CA ASN A 131 -1.35 11.57 -5.66
C ASN A 131 0.06 11.08 -5.35
N GLU A 132 1.04 11.45 -6.16
CA GLU A 132 2.43 10.99 -6.03
C GLU A 132 3.09 11.44 -4.71
N GLN A 133 2.82 12.66 -4.28
CA GLN A 133 3.57 13.33 -3.20
C GLN A 133 2.91 13.25 -1.82
N ARG A 134 1.74 12.62 -1.71
CA ARG A 134 0.98 12.54 -0.46
C ARG A 134 0.50 11.13 -0.18
N MET A 135 0.58 10.76 1.09
CA MET A 135 -0.18 9.67 1.69
C MET A 135 -0.29 9.97 3.18
N THR A 136 -1.51 10.14 3.67
CA THR A 136 -1.80 10.39 5.09
C THR A 136 -1.95 9.09 5.85
N GLY A 137 -1.79 9.12 7.18
CA GLY A 137 -2.04 7.95 8.02
C GLY A 137 -3.48 7.44 7.90
N GLN A 138 -4.46 8.31 7.68
CA GLN A 138 -5.83 7.91 7.41
C GLN A 138 -5.94 7.13 6.10
N GLU A 139 -5.32 7.60 5.02
CA GLU A 139 -5.31 6.87 3.75
C GLU A 139 -4.64 5.49 3.89
N VAL A 140 -3.57 5.37 4.69
CA VAL A 140 -2.95 4.08 5.00
C VAL A 140 -3.91 3.14 5.74
N ASN A 141 -4.66 3.65 6.72
CA ASN A 141 -5.67 2.88 7.43
C ASN A 141 -6.82 2.45 6.51
N ASP A 142 -7.25 3.34 5.61
CA ASP A 142 -8.28 3.03 4.61
C ASP A 142 -7.79 1.91 3.68
N TYR A 143 -6.54 1.98 3.21
CA TYR A 143 -5.93 0.88 2.44
C TYR A 143 -5.87 -0.42 3.23
N THR A 144 -5.59 -0.37 4.53
CA THR A 144 -5.55 -1.57 5.37
C THR A 144 -6.92 -2.27 5.40
N LEU A 145 -8.01 -1.51 5.45
CA LEU A 145 -9.37 -2.05 5.38
C LEU A 145 -9.71 -2.55 3.97
N GLU A 146 -9.35 -1.82 2.93
CA GLU A 146 -9.59 -2.23 1.53
C GLU A 146 -8.75 -3.47 1.14
N LEU A 147 -7.57 -3.67 1.74
CA LEU A 147 -6.79 -4.91 1.58
C LEU A 147 -7.52 -6.09 2.22
N LYS A 148 -8.13 -5.92 3.40
CA LYS A 148 -8.98 -6.96 4.02
C LYS A 148 -10.13 -7.31 3.08
N ARG A 149 -10.79 -6.30 2.52
CA ARG A 149 -11.83 -6.47 1.52
C ARG A 149 -11.34 -7.24 0.28
N LEU A 150 -10.17 -6.90 -0.25
CA LEU A 150 -9.53 -7.64 -1.35
C LEU A 150 -9.33 -9.11 -0.98
N ARG A 151 -8.83 -9.41 0.23
CA ARG A 151 -8.69 -10.80 0.71
C ARG A 151 -10.03 -11.53 0.71
N ARG A 152 -11.10 -10.90 1.19
CA ARG A 152 -12.45 -11.51 1.19
C ARG A 152 -12.95 -11.77 -0.23
N ILE A 153 -12.70 -10.85 -1.17
CA ILE A 153 -13.00 -11.03 -2.59
C ILE A 153 -12.25 -12.25 -3.16
N LEU A 154 -10.96 -12.37 -2.85
CA LEU A 154 -10.14 -13.50 -3.31
C LEU A 154 -10.62 -14.82 -2.70
N GLN A 155 -10.96 -14.85 -1.41
CA GLN A 155 -11.51 -16.03 -0.74
C GLN A 155 -12.85 -16.47 -1.35
N LEU A 156 -13.75 -15.52 -1.62
CA LEU A 156 -15.00 -15.81 -2.32
C LEU A 156 -14.72 -16.38 -3.72
N SER A 157 -13.76 -15.81 -4.42
CA SER A 157 -13.35 -16.25 -5.75
C SER A 157 -12.84 -17.69 -5.74
N THR A 158 -11.99 -18.05 -4.77
CA THR A 158 -11.50 -19.43 -4.58
C THR A 158 -12.64 -20.40 -4.23
N ILE A 159 -13.62 -20.00 -3.43
CA ILE A 159 -14.81 -20.82 -3.14
C ILE A 159 -15.58 -21.11 -4.44
N VAL A 160 -15.84 -20.08 -5.24
CA VAL A 160 -16.58 -20.22 -6.51
C VAL A 160 -15.83 -21.09 -7.52
N GLU A 161 -14.51 -20.95 -7.58
CA GLU A 161 -13.66 -21.77 -8.45
C GLU A 161 -13.73 -23.25 -8.08
N LYS A 162 -13.76 -23.58 -6.78
CA LYS A 162 -13.90 -24.96 -6.29
C LYS A 162 -15.34 -25.49 -6.35
N PHE A 163 -16.32 -24.62 -6.15
CA PHE A 163 -17.73 -24.95 -6.08
C PHE A 163 -18.55 -23.98 -6.97
N PRO A 164 -18.62 -24.21 -8.29
CA PRO A 164 -19.28 -23.27 -9.21
C PRO A 164 -20.75 -22.99 -8.87
N HIS A 165 -21.47 -23.99 -8.35
CA HIS A 165 -22.87 -23.90 -7.88
C HIS A 165 -23.03 -23.05 -6.61
N ALA A 166 -21.94 -22.60 -5.97
CA ALA A 166 -22.00 -21.61 -4.89
C ALA A 166 -22.69 -20.31 -5.36
N GLN A 167 -22.61 -20.00 -6.66
CA GLN A 167 -23.18 -18.76 -7.22
C GLN A 167 -24.71 -18.69 -7.10
N GLU A 168 -25.38 -19.83 -6.97
CA GLU A 168 -26.84 -19.93 -6.86
C GLU A 168 -27.32 -19.71 -5.41
N ARG A 169 -26.41 -19.71 -4.43
CA ARG A 169 -26.76 -19.56 -3.02
C ARG A 169 -27.07 -18.10 -2.68
N ILE A 170 -28.12 -17.88 -1.88
CA ILE A 170 -28.50 -16.54 -1.40
C ILE A 170 -27.34 -15.87 -0.63
N VAL A 171 -26.60 -16.66 0.17
CA VAL A 171 -25.43 -16.18 0.92
C VAL A 171 -24.36 -15.62 -0.03
N TYR A 172 -24.10 -16.28 -1.16
CA TYR A 172 -23.16 -15.79 -2.18
C TYR A 172 -23.63 -14.46 -2.78
N ILE A 173 -24.92 -14.34 -3.15
CA ILE A 173 -25.48 -13.12 -3.73
C ILE A 173 -25.32 -11.94 -2.76
N ASN A 174 -25.57 -12.17 -1.47
CA ASN A 174 -25.41 -11.15 -0.43
C ASN A 174 -23.94 -10.78 -0.20
N LEU A 175 -23.04 -11.77 -0.15
CA LEU A 175 -21.60 -11.55 -0.07
C LEU A 175 -21.10 -10.70 -1.24
N LYS A 176 -21.49 -11.02 -2.47
CA LYS A 176 -21.14 -10.26 -3.68
C LYS A 176 -21.64 -8.82 -3.56
N LYS A 177 -22.90 -8.60 -3.16
CA LYS A 177 -23.45 -7.24 -2.98
C LYS A 177 -22.65 -6.42 -1.96
N LYS A 178 -22.30 -7.01 -0.81
CA LYS A 178 -21.51 -6.31 0.24
C LYS A 178 -20.09 -6.01 -0.26
N LEU A 179 -19.40 -7.03 -0.79
CA LEU A 179 -18.00 -6.95 -1.21
C LEU A 179 -17.74 -6.04 -2.40
N PHE A 180 -18.72 -5.82 -3.27
CA PHE A 180 -18.58 -4.95 -4.44
C PHE A 180 -19.43 -3.67 -4.34
N SER A 181 -19.94 -3.33 -3.15
CA SER A 181 -20.66 -2.07 -2.94
C SER A 181 -19.73 -0.84 -2.99
N PHE A 182 -20.23 0.33 -3.34
CA PHE A 182 -19.45 1.58 -3.24
C PHE A 182 -19.40 2.16 -1.82
N LYS A 183 -19.85 1.41 -0.81
CA LYS A 183 -19.83 1.85 0.59
C LYS A 183 -18.43 1.67 1.20
N ALA A 184 -18.11 2.55 2.14
CA ALA A 184 -16.89 2.46 2.93
C ALA A 184 -16.85 1.13 3.69
N TYR A 185 -15.74 0.41 3.56
CA TYR A 185 -15.53 -0.85 4.24
C TYR A 185 -15.02 -0.61 5.65
N ASN A 186 -15.62 -1.25 6.65
CA ASN A 186 -15.20 -1.11 8.04
C ASN A 186 -14.96 -2.47 8.72
N VAL A 187 -14.48 -2.43 9.96
CA VAL A 187 -14.14 -3.64 10.74
C VAL A 187 -15.36 -4.52 10.99
N ASN A 188 -16.54 -3.93 11.20
CA ASN A 188 -17.77 -4.71 11.41
C ASN A 188 -18.17 -5.44 10.12
N ASP A 189 -18.05 -4.78 8.97
CA ASP A 189 -18.29 -5.41 7.66
C ASP A 189 -17.34 -6.60 7.44
N ASP A 190 -16.05 -6.46 7.78
CA ASP A 190 -15.07 -7.55 7.68
C ASP A 190 -15.45 -8.75 8.56
N GLY A 191 -15.86 -8.51 9.80
CA GLY A 191 -16.32 -9.56 10.71
C GLY A 191 -17.54 -10.32 10.18
N ILE A 192 -18.55 -9.59 9.72
CA ILE A 192 -19.78 -10.16 9.16
C ILE A 192 -19.47 -10.97 7.89
N ILE A 193 -18.69 -10.41 6.98
CA ILE A 193 -18.34 -11.08 5.71
C ILE A 193 -17.50 -12.32 5.97
N LYS A 194 -16.56 -12.27 6.93
CA LYS A 194 -15.78 -13.44 7.33
C LYS A 194 -16.69 -14.56 7.84
N GLN A 195 -17.70 -14.23 8.64
CA GLN A 195 -18.68 -15.20 9.12
C GLN A 195 -19.52 -15.77 7.97
N ASP A 196 -20.03 -14.91 7.08
CA ASP A 196 -20.81 -15.30 5.91
C ASP A 196 -20.00 -16.23 4.97
N LEU A 197 -18.70 -15.95 4.75
CA LEU A 197 -17.80 -16.82 3.98
C LEU A 197 -17.59 -18.18 4.63
N ASN A 198 -17.44 -18.23 5.96
CA ASN A 198 -17.31 -19.48 6.69
C ASN A 198 -18.60 -20.31 6.61
N ASN A 199 -19.76 -19.66 6.72
CA ASN A 199 -21.06 -20.34 6.58
C ASN A 199 -21.23 -20.90 5.17
N LEU A 200 -20.91 -20.11 4.14
CA LEU A 200 -20.95 -20.57 2.75
C LEU A 200 -20.02 -21.78 2.51
N ALA A 201 -18.78 -21.73 3.02
CA ALA A 201 -17.84 -22.84 2.89
C ALA A 201 -18.36 -24.12 3.57
N LYS A 202 -18.96 -24.00 4.76
CA LYS A 202 -19.57 -25.12 5.49
C LYS A 202 -20.78 -25.70 4.75
N GLU A 203 -21.68 -24.86 4.24
CA GLU A 203 -22.86 -25.29 3.48
C GLU A 203 -22.48 -26.08 2.23
N LEU A 204 -21.35 -25.75 1.61
CA LEU A 204 -20.83 -26.43 0.42
C LEU A 204 -20.02 -27.69 0.76
N GLY A 205 -19.89 -28.06 2.05
CA GLY A 205 -19.07 -29.19 2.50
C GLY A 205 -17.56 -28.99 2.28
N GLY A 206 -17.13 -27.74 2.08
CA GLY A 206 -15.74 -27.42 1.79
C GLY A 206 -14.89 -27.24 3.05
N GLY A 207 -13.76 -27.96 3.15
CA GLY A 207 -12.72 -27.74 4.16
C GLY A 207 -11.89 -26.46 3.96
N LEU A 208 -12.45 -25.44 3.31
CA LEU A 208 -11.76 -24.18 3.03
C LEU A 208 -11.71 -23.33 4.30
N ILE A 209 -10.50 -23.00 4.74
CA ILE A 209 -10.27 -22.15 5.93
C ILE A 209 -10.25 -20.68 5.50
N VAL A 210 -11.22 -19.91 6.01
CA VAL A 210 -11.24 -18.44 5.84
C VAL A 210 -10.25 -17.82 6.82
N THR A 211 -9.17 -17.26 6.28
CA THR A 211 -8.03 -16.71 7.03
C THR A 211 -8.00 -15.18 7.01
N ASP A 212 -7.27 -14.55 7.94
CA ASP A 212 -7.05 -13.10 7.97
C ASP A 212 -5.71 -12.70 7.34
N ILE A 213 -5.56 -11.42 6.99
CA ILE A 213 -4.28 -10.87 6.53
C ILE A 213 -3.27 -11.01 7.68
N LYS A 214 -2.05 -11.47 7.38
CA LYS A 214 -0.95 -11.42 8.34
C LYS A 214 -0.69 -9.96 8.70
N ASN A 215 -0.81 -9.62 9.98
CA ASN A 215 -0.78 -8.24 10.47
C ASN A 215 0.38 -7.40 9.90
N TRP A 216 0.10 -6.11 9.69
CA TRP A 216 1.12 -5.07 9.51
C TRP A 216 2.16 -5.18 10.63
N VAL A 217 3.45 -5.27 10.27
CA VAL A 217 4.51 -4.95 11.22
C VAL A 217 4.58 -3.43 11.25
N GLU A 218 4.02 -2.85 12.30
CA GLU A 218 4.30 -1.45 12.65
C GLU A 218 5.72 -1.40 13.23
N ASP A 219 6.66 -0.84 12.47
CA ASP A 219 7.96 -0.38 12.97
C ASP A 219 7.87 1.08 13.45
#